data_AF-A0A939SSK5-F1
#
_entry.id   AF-A0A939SSK5-F1
#
_cell.length_a   1.000
_cell.length_b   1.000
_cell.length_c   1.000
_cell.angle_alpha   90.00
_cell.angle_beta   90.00
_cell.angle_gamma   90.00
#
_symmetry.space_group_name_H-M   'P 1'
#
loop_
_entity.id
_entity.type
_entity.pdbx_description
1 polymer ?
#
loop_
_entity_poly.entity_id
_entity_poly.type
_entity_poly.pdbx_seq_one_letter_code
_entity_poly.pdbx_strand_id
1 'polypeptide(L)' 'MDGDNQKGTIIVSTEEIFDGNNKEHIGKANDIEIKLLDLGLLPLMTEL' A
#
# COMPACT_ATOMS: atom_id res chain seq x y z
N MET A 1 23.77 -0.39 -15.36
CA MET A 1 22.39 -0.74 -15.73
C MET A 1 21.61 -0.86 -14.44
N ASP A 2 20.91 0.20 -14.02
CA ASP A 2 19.99 0.17 -12.86
C ASP A 2 18.61 -0.43 -13.22
N GLY A 3 18.53 -1.10 -14.38
CA GLY A 3 17.27 -1.61 -14.95
C GLY A 3 16.88 -3.01 -14.50
N ASP A 4 17.83 -3.80 -13.98
CA ASP A 4 17.59 -5.22 -13.65
C ASP A 4 17.34 -5.48 -12.15
N ASN A 5 17.51 -4.47 -11.29
CA ASN A 5 17.25 -4.61 -9.86
C ASN A 5 15.88 -4.03 -9.51
N GLN A 6 15.02 -4.85 -8.90
CA GLN A 6 13.73 -4.38 -8.37
C GLN A 6 13.97 -3.33 -7.28
N LYS A 7 13.57 -2.08 -7.55
CA LYS A 7 13.77 -0.94 -6.64
C LYS A 7 12.70 -0.86 -5.54
N GLY A 8 11.56 -1.52 -5.74
CA GLY A 8 10.43 -1.50 -4.82
C GLY A 8 9.23 -2.23 -5.39
N THR A 9 8.07 -2.03 -4.76
CA THR A 9 6.82 -2.70 -5.09
C THR A 9 5.69 -1.70 -5.04
N ILE A 10 4.83 -1.67 -6.07
CA ILE A 10 3.58 -0.91 -6.04
C ILE A 10 2.49 -1.86 -5.54
N ILE A 11 1.76 -1.47 -4.51
CA ILE A 11 0.66 -2.24 -3.94
C ILE A 11 -0.66 -1.58 -4.37
N VAL A 12 -1.56 -2.37 -4.95
CA VAL A 12 -2.84 -1.92 -5.51
C VAL A 12 -3.98 -2.59 -4.76
N SER A 13 -4.92 -1.79 -4.23
CA SER A 13 -6.03 -2.26 -3.37
C SER A 13 -7.29 -2.67 -4.13
N THR A 14 -7.45 -2.20 -5.37
CA THR A 14 -8.55 -2.57 -6.26
C THR A 14 -8.15 -2.42 -7.73
N GLU A 15 -8.73 -3.25 -8.60
CA GLU A 15 -8.54 -3.17 -10.06
C GLU A 15 -9.42 -2.10 -10.72
N GLU A 16 -10.41 -1.57 -10.00
CA GLU A 16 -11.32 -0.53 -10.49
C GLU A 16 -10.89 0.87 -10.06
N ILE A 17 -11.67 1.89 -10.46
CA ILE A 17 -11.41 3.26 -10.01
C ILE A 17 -11.63 3.33 -8.51
N PHE A 18 -10.57 3.65 -7.77
CA PHE A 18 -10.66 3.84 -6.33
C PHE A 18 -11.60 5.00 -5.98
N ASP A 19 -12.44 4.79 -4.96
CA ASP A 19 -13.45 5.76 -4.50
C ASP A 19 -13.34 5.87 -2.98
N GLY A 20 -12.90 7.04 -2.51
CA GLY A 20 -12.73 7.34 -1.09
C GLY A 20 -14.04 7.49 -0.30
N ASN A 21 -15.20 7.40 -0.96
CA ASN A 21 -16.51 7.30 -0.29
C ASN A 21 -17.04 5.86 -0.25
N ASN A 22 -16.45 4.95 -1.02
CA ASN A 22 -16.83 3.54 -1.01
C ASN A 22 -16.15 2.83 0.16
N LYS A 23 -16.96 2.40 1.14
CA LYS A 23 -16.50 1.69 2.33
C LYS A 23 -15.74 0.40 2.00
N GLU A 24 -16.05 -0.27 0.90
CA GLU A 24 -15.34 -1.48 0.48
C GLU A 24 -13.91 -1.17 0.02
N HIS A 25 -13.75 -0.10 -0.79
CA HIS A 25 -12.44 0.33 -1.27
C HIS A 25 -11.55 0.78 -0.10
N ILE A 26 -12.13 1.58 0.80
CA ILE A 26 -11.44 2.02 2.02
C ILE A 26 -11.08 0.82 2.90
N GLY A 27 -12.00 -0.13 3.10
CA GLY A 27 -11.75 -1.32 3.90
C GLY A 27 -10.58 -2.14 3.35
N LYS A 28 -10.57 -2.43 2.05
CA LYS A 28 -9.46 -3.14 1.39
C LYS A 28 -8.12 -2.42 1.52
N ALA A 29 -8.10 -1.10 1.37
CA ALA A 29 -6.90 -0.29 1.53
C ALA A 29 -6.38 -0.33 2.98
N ASN A 30 -7.26 -0.13 3.96
CA ASN A 30 -6.91 -0.16 5.38
C ASN A 30 -6.38 -1.52 5.81
N ASP A 31 -6.98 -2.62 5.34
CA ASP A 31 -6.52 -3.98 5.64
C ASP A 31 -5.10 -4.23 5.12
N ILE A 32 -4.74 -3.65 3.98
CA ILE A 32 -3.38 -3.71 3.43
C ILE A 32 -2.43 -2.90 4.31
N GLU A 33 -2.81 -1.69 4.73
CA GLU A 33 -1.99 -0.85 5.60
C GLU A 33 -1.70 -1.55 6.94
N ILE A 34 -2.71 -2.16 7.56
CA ILE A 34 -2.55 -2.93 8.81
C ILE A 34 -1.57 -4.09 8.60
N LYS A 35 -1.69 -4.85 7.50
CA LYS A 35 -0.76 -5.95 7.20
C LYS A 35 0.66 -5.46 6.96
N LEU A 36 0.84 -4.33 6.28
CA LEU A 36 2.16 -3.74 6.05
C LEU A 36 2.80 -3.26 7.36
N LEU A 37 1.98 -2.70 8.25
CA LEU A 37 2.41 -2.32 9.60
C LEU A 37 2.83 -3.55 10.42
N ASP A 38 2.02 -4.61 10.42
CA ASP A 38 2.31 -5.87 11.14
C ASP A 38 3.61 -6.54 10.63
N LEU A 39 3.91 -6.41 9.34
CA LEU A 39 5.17 -6.87 8.73
C LEU A 39 6.37 -5.94 9.00
N GLY A 40 6.14 -4.77 9.61
CA GLY A 40 7.18 -3.74 9.83
C GLY A 40 7.65 -3.06 8.55
N LEU A 41 6.84 -3.11 7.48
CA LEU A 41 7.15 -2.55 6.16
C LEU A 41 6.56 -1.15 5.96
N LEU A 42 5.67 -0.70 6.85
CA LEU A 42 5.09 0.64 6.83
C LEU A 42 5.76 1.53 7.89
N PRO A 43 6.72 2.41 7.52
CA PRO A 43 7.38 3.31 8.45
C PRO A 43 6.44 4.44 8.92
N LEU A 44 6.74 5.03 10.07
CA LEU A 44 6.04 6.24 10.50
C LEU A 44 6.50 7.43 9.67
N MET A 45 5.60 8.38 9.39
CA MET A 45 5.94 9.59 8.63
C MET A 45 7.03 10.46 9.30
N THR A 46 7.21 10.32 10.61
CA THR A 46 8.27 11.02 11.37
C THR A 46 9.65 10.38 11.21
N GLU A 47 9.74 9.21 10.59
CA GLU A 47 10.97 8.45 10.38
C GLU A 47 11.53 8.59 8.95
N LEU A 48 10.86 9.36 8.10
CA LEU A 48 11.26 9.72 6.73
C LEU A 48 11.86 11.12 6.68
#